data_AF-A0AA41K6Y7-F1
#
_entry.id   AF-A0AA41K6Y7-F1
#
_cell.length_a   1.000
_cell.length_b   1.000
_cell.length_c   1.000
_cell.angle_alpha   90.00
_cell.angle_beta   90.00
_cell.angle_gamma   90.00
#
_symmetry.space_group_name_H-M   'P 1'
#
loop_
_entity.id
_entity.type
_entity.pdbx_description
1 polymer ?
#
loop_
_entity_poly.entity_id
_entity_poly.type
_entity_poly.pdbx_seq_one_letter_code
_entity_poly.pdbx_strand_id
1 'polypeptide(L)'
;MRLIKDNVERVADGDQAGKLKDLGFQEIGSTAAETVGPEDKSPDKMSAAELKALAKKKGIEGASSLTKSELLAVLKDVMNGD
;
A
#
# COMPACT_ATOMS: atom_id res chain seq x y z
N MET A 1 1.27 -19.84 4.04
CA MET A 1 0.90 -18.71 3.17
C MET A 1 1.55 -18.86 1.81
N ARG A 2 0.95 -18.37 0.73
CA ARG A 2 1.61 -18.31 -0.60
C ARG A 2 2.11 -16.89 -0.83
N LEU A 3 3.29 -16.72 -1.42
CA LEU A 3 3.85 -15.44 -1.78
C LEU A 3 4.30 -15.45 -3.25
N ILE A 4 4.21 -14.32 -3.93
CA ILE A 4 4.64 -14.13 -5.31
C ILE A 4 5.71 -13.05 -5.41
N LYS A 5 6.64 -13.20 -6.34
CA LYS A 5 7.50 -12.12 -6.80
C LYS A 5 7.63 -12.20 -8.31
N ASP A 6 7.24 -11.14 -9.00
CA ASP A 6 7.23 -11.03 -10.45
C ASP A 6 6.31 -12.10 -11.11
N ASN A 7 6.83 -13.30 -11.36
CA ASN A 7 6.08 -14.46 -11.86
C ASN A 7 6.42 -15.77 -11.12
N VAL A 8 7.07 -15.66 -9.95
CA VAL A 8 7.54 -16.78 -9.14
C VAL A 8 6.68 -16.89 -7.89
N GLU A 9 5.93 -17.97 -7.77
CA GLU A 9 5.16 -18.32 -6.58
C GLU A 9 5.98 -19.20 -5.63
N ARG A 10 5.90 -18.92 -4.32
CA ARG A 10 6.45 -19.73 -3.24
C ARG A 10 5.43 -19.97 -2.15
N VAL A 11 5.33 -21.21 -1.69
CA VAL A 11 4.60 -21.57 -0.48
C VAL A 11 5.56 -21.51 0.70
N ALA A 12 5.19 -20.80 1.75
CA ALA A 12 6.02 -20.64 2.94
C ALA A 12 5.18 -20.51 4.22
N ASP A 13 5.75 -21.00 5.31
CA ASP A 13 5.19 -20.88 6.65
C ASP A 13 5.65 -19.59 7.35
N GLY A 14 5.03 -19.22 8.47
CA GLY A 14 5.17 -17.89 9.10
C GLY A 14 6.60 -17.36 9.25
N ASP A 15 7.57 -18.20 9.62
CA ASP A 15 8.99 -17.82 9.74
C ASP A 15 9.64 -17.54 8.37
N GLN A 16 9.32 -18.35 7.37
CA GLN A 16 9.85 -18.21 6.00
C GLN A 16 9.15 -17.08 5.25
N ALA A 17 7.87 -16.82 5.53
CA ALA A 17 7.11 -15.73 4.94
C ALA A 17 7.73 -14.36 5.30
N GLY A 18 8.23 -14.19 6.54
CA GLY A 18 8.92 -12.96 6.94
C GLY A 18 10.17 -12.68 6.09
N LYS A 19 11.01 -13.71 5.88
CA LYS A 19 12.21 -13.60 5.03
C LYS A 19 11.87 -13.34 3.56
N LEU A 20 10.81 -13.96 3.06
CA LEU A 20 10.37 -13.76 1.68
C LEU A 20 9.81 -12.34 1.48
N LYS A 21 9.11 -11.79 2.46
CA LYS A 21 8.66 -10.38 2.44
C LYS A 21 9.84 -9.40 2.40
N ASP A 22 10.91 -9.66 3.17
CA ASP A 22 12.15 -8.86 3.14
C ASP A 22 12.84 -8.92 1.77
N LEU A 23 12.70 -10.05 1.06
CA LEU A 23 13.18 -10.24 -0.30
C LEU A 23 12.25 -9.68 -1.38
N GLY A 24 11.15 -9.01 -1.00
CA GLY A 24 10.19 -8.40 -1.92
C GLY A 24 9.14 -9.36 -2.49
N PHE A 25 8.83 -10.46 -1.80
CA PHE A 25 7.68 -11.31 -2.15
C PHE A 25 6.39 -10.78 -1.50
N GLN A 26 5.34 -10.65 -2.30
CA GLN A 26 4.00 -10.25 -1.87
C GLN A 26 3.14 -11.46 -1.54
N GLU A 27 2.44 -11.44 -0.42
CA GLU A 27 1.60 -12.56 0.00
C GLU A 27 0.28 -12.63 -0.79
N ILE A 28 -0.02 -13.78 -1.38
CA ILE A 28 -1.22 -14.03 -2.18
C ILE A 28 -1.98 -15.24 -1.61
N GLY A 29 -3.04 -14.98 -0.86
CA GLY A 29 -3.97 -16.04 -0.47
C GLY A 29 -3.74 -16.60 0.91
N SER A 30 -3.85 -15.74 1.93
CA SER A 30 -4.35 -16.17 3.23
C SER A 30 -5.49 -15.23 3.62
N THR A 31 -6.69 -15.78 3.53
CA THR A 31 -7.92 -15.12 3.98
C THR A 31 -7.80 -14.80 5.47
N ALA A 32 -8.26 -13.61 5.84
CA ALA A 32 -8.27 -13.01 7.17
C ALA A 32 -6.92 -12.49 7.73
N ALA A 33 -6.44 -11.37 7.20
CA ALA A 33 -6.29 -10.14 7.98
C ALA A 33 -5.68 -9.04 7.10
N GLU A 34 -6.44 -7.97 6.97
CA GLU A 34 -5.98 -6.64 6.56
C GLU A 34 -4.76 -6.23 7.39
N THR A 35 -3.60 -5.99 6.76
CA THR A 35 -2.61 -4.96 7.13
C THR A 35 -1.40 -4.98 6.17
N VAL A 36 -1.38 -3.97 5.29
CA VAL A 36 -0.22 -3.15 4.92
C VAL A 36 1.13 -3.82 4.58
N GLY A 37 1.33 -4.14 3.29
CA GLY A 37 2.66 -4.07 2.67
C GLY A 37 2.89 -2.64 2.12
N PRO A 38 4.00 -1.95 2.47
CA PRO A 38 4.26 -0.56 2.10
C PRO A 38 4.92 -0.41 0.72
N GLU A 39 4.41 -1.11 -0.30
CA GLU A 39 5.17 -1.24 -1.55
C GLU A 39 4.45 -0.69 -2.79
N ASP A 40 3.11 -0.71 -2.88
CA ASP A 40 2.40 -0.14 -4.05
C ASP A 40 0.90 0.07 -3.77
N LYS A 41 0.55 0.73 -2.66
CA LYS A 41 -0.82 1.25 -2.56
C LYS A 41 -0.87 2.53 -3.38
N SER A 42 -1.10 2.39 -4.68
CA SER A 42 -1.53 3.53 -5.49
C SER A 42 -2.69 4.20 -4.74
N PRO A 43 -2.68 5.53 -4.55
CA PRO A 43 -3.73 6.22 -3.79
C PRO A 43 -5.14 5.95 -4.36
N ASP A 44 -5.26 5.51 -5.61
CA ASP A 44 -6.53 5.01 -6.20
C ASP A 44 -7.18 3.87 -5.43
N LYS A 45 -6.37 2.99 -4.84
CA LYS A 45 -6.87 1.82 -4.09
C LYS A 45 -7.18 2.15 -2.63
N MET A 46 -6.90 3.37 -2.18
CA MET A 46 -7.17 3.81 -0.82
C MET A 46 -8.58 4.39 -0.66
N SER A 47 -9.16 4.17 0.51
CA SER A 47 -10.41 4.84 0.91
C SER A 47 -10.15 6.33 1.16
N ALA A 48 -11.21 7.15 1.07
CA ALA A 48 -11.10 8.60 1.31
C ALA A 48 -10.51 8.93 2.70
N ALA A 49 -10.76 8.08 3.70
CA ALA A 49 -10.16 8.20 5.02
C ALA A 49 -8.64 7.92 5.03
N GLU A 50 -8.19 6.86 4.35
CA GLU A 50 -6.76 6.54 4.20
C GLU A 50 -6.03 7.65 3.44
N LEU A 51 -6.63 8.17 2.36
CA LEU A 51 -6.08 9.30 1.61
C LEU A 51 -5.93 10.53 2.50
N LYS A 52 -6.92 10.87 3.33
CA LYS A 52 -6.81 12.02 4.24
C LYS A 52 -5.71 11.85 5.27
N ALA A 53 -5.57 10.64 5.81
CA ALA A 53 -4.49 10.32 6.74
C ALA A 53 -3.11 10.43 6.09
N LEU A 54 -2.97 9.94 4.86
CA LEU A 54 -1.72 10.00 4.11
C LEU A 54 -1.36 11.44 3.74
N ALA A 55 -2.34 12.24 3.32
CA ALA A 55 -2.14 13.64 2.99
C ALA A 55 -1.70 14.44 4.21
N LYS A 56 -2.33 14.21 5.37
CA LYS A 56 -1.90 14.81 6.65
C LYS A 56 -0.47 14.39 7.02
N LYS A 57 -0.11 13.12 6.80
CA LYS A 57 1.25 12.60 7.05
C LYS A 57 2.30 13.21 6.12
N LYS A 58 1.91 13.56 4.89
CA LYS A 58 2.75 14.25 3.91
C LYS A 58 2.79 15.78 4.10
N GLY A 59 2.07 16.32 5.08
CA GLY A 59 2.02 17.76 5.33
C GLY A 59 1.08 18.53 4.40
N ILE A 60 0.14 17.85 3.73
CA ILE A 60 -0.88 18.49 2.89
C ILE A 60 -1.98 19.05 3.81
N GLU A 61 -1.85 20.33 4.13
CA GLU A 61 -2.86 21.09 4.86
C GLU A 61 -4.07 21.36 3.95
N GLY A 62 -5.29 21.24 4.48
CA GLY A 62 -6.51 21.38 3.68
C GLY A 62 -6.98 20.09 2.98
N ALA A 63 -6.27 18.96 3.14
CA ALA A 63 -6.68 17.63 2.66
C ALA A 63 -8.11 17.23 3.07
N SER A 64 -8.60 17.71 4.21
CA SER A 64 -9.97 17.46 4.69
C SER A 64 -11.04 18.17 3.87
N SER A 65 -10.70 19.30 3.25
CA SER A 65 -11.57 20.11 2.40
C SER A 65 -11.55 19.67 0.94
N LEU A 66 -10.59 18.84 0.54
CA LEU A 66 -10.48 18.28 -0.80
C LEU A 66 -11.43 17.08 -0.99
N THR A 67 -11.95 16.94 -2.21
CA THR A 67 -12.72 15.76 -2.60
C THR A 67 -11.80 14.56 -2.77
N LYS A 68 -12.36 13.34 -2.78
CA LYS A 68 -11.57 12.11 -2.94
C LYS A 68 -10.66 12.18 -4.17
N SER A 69 -11.16 12.67 -5.31
CA SER A 69 -10.39 12.76 -6.56
C SER A 69 -9.24 13.77 -6.47
N GLU A 70 -9.51 14.96 -5.93
CA GLU A 70 -8.51 16.01 -5.73
C GLU A 70 -7.39 15.54 -4.80
N LEU A 71 -7.77 14.94 -3.67
CA LEU A 71 -6.84 14.44 -2.67
C LEU A 71 -5.93 13.33 -3.22
N LEU A 72 -6.50 12.48 -4.07
CA LEU A 72 -5.81 11.37 -4.72
C LEU A 72 -4.83 11.91 -5.77
N ALA A 73 -5.22 12.92 -6.55
CA ALA A 73 -4.33 13.59 -7.51
C ALA A 73 -3.13 14.24 -6.83
N VAL A 74 -3.35 15.02 -5.76
CA VAL A 74 -2.25 15.67 -5.01
C VAL A 74 -1.34 14.62 -4.36
N LEU A 75 -1.91 13.55 -3.81
CA LEU A 75 -1.11 12.46 -3.23
C LEU A 75 -0.28 11.72 -4.27
N LYS A 76 -0.82 11.49 -5.47
CA LYS A 76 -0.04 10.93 -6.58
C LYS A 76 1.10 11.85 -6.97
N ASP A 77 0.82 13.12 -7.16
CA ASP A 77 1.81 14.12 -7.57
C ASP A 77 2.99 14.16 -6.59
N VAL A 78 2.69 14.18 -5.29
CA VAL A 78 3.69 14.14 -4.20
C VAL A 78 4.40 12.79 -4.06
N MET A 79 3.83 11.70 -4.58
CA MET A 79 4.43 10.35 -4.54
C MET A 79 5.22 10.01 -5.81
N ASN A 80 4.86 10.59 -6.96
CA ASN A 80 5.45 10.31 -8.27
C ASN A 80 6.46 11.38 -8.71
N GLY A 81 6.56 12.52 -8.01
CA GLY A 81 7.56 13.54 -8.27
C GLY A 81 8.88 13.29 -7.51
N ASP A 82 9.84 12.66 -8.17
CA ASP A 82 11.29 12.82 -7.96
C ASP A 82 11.96 13.05 -9.33
#